data_AF-A0A3C1IBS7-F1
#
_entry.id   AF-A0A3C1IBS7-F1
#
_cell.length_a   1.000
_cell.length_b   1.000
_cell.length_c   1.000
_cell.angle_alpha   90.00
_cell.angle_beta   90.00
_cell.angle_gamma   90.00
#
_symmetry.space_group_name_H-M   'P 1'
#
loop_
_entity.id
_entity.type
_entity.pdbx_description
1 polymer ?
#
loop_
_entity_poly.entity_id
_entity_poly.type
_entity_poly.pdbx_seq_one_letter_code
_entity_poly.pdbx_strand_id
1 'polypeptide(L)'
;CCATADRADIADDINAMADLATQILTEQTGAAETLVEGDGPHALAWREWSEPAEVDTSSGGLEQHAVLEAVEALQNPCVPIAQAGHVYIEATRALVAVDVNTGADTSPASGLKTNLLAAKDLPRQLRLRGLGGQIVLDPAPMAKKDRRQFETALRNAFRTCQVDTNLVGWTTLGHFELQRQRARSPLQIDLS
;
A
#
# COMPACT_ATOMS: atom_id res chain seq x y z
N CYS A 1 14.99 6.32 -10.54
CA CYS A 1 16.19 6.71 -9.76
C CYS A 1 17.45 6.74 -10.64
N CYS A 2 17.83 5.66 -11.35
CA CYS A 2 19.11 5.65 -12.10
C CYS A 2 19.12 6.43 -13.43
N ALA A 3 17.96 6.79 -14.00
CA ALA A 3 17.90 7.44 -15.32
C ALA A 3 18.51 8.86 -15.36
N THR A 4 18.66 9.50 -14.20
CA THR A 4 19.17 10.87 -14.04
C THR A 4 20.34 10.97 -13.05
N ALA A 5 20.81 9.84 -12.52
CA ALA A 5 21.91 9.81 -11.54
C ALA A 5 23.27 9.95 -12.24
N ASP A 6 24.27 10.49 -11.52
CA ASP A 6 25.64 10.58 -12.02
C ASP A 6 26.21 9.17 -12.25
N ARG A 7 27.01 8.99 -13.31
CA ARG A 7 27.61 7.68 -13.62
C ARG A 7 28.64 7.25 -12.59
N ALA A 8 29.34 8.20 -11.96
CA ALA A 8 30.29 7.91 -10.88
C ALA A 8 29.54 7.35 -9.67
N ASP A 9 28.45 8.01 -9.24
CA ASP A 9 27.62 7.54 -8.12
C ASP A 9 27.06 6.14 -8.38
N ILE A 10 26.61 5.85 -9.62
CA ILE A 10 26.15 4.51 -10.01
C ILE A 10 27.28 3.49 -9.94
N ALA A 11 28.48 3.85 -10.42
CA ALA A 11 29.63 2.95 -10.41
C ALA A 11 30.10 2.63 -8.99
N ASP A 12 30.10 3.62 -8.10
CA ASP A 12 30.47 3.46 -6.70
C ASP A 12 29.48 2.55 -5.96
N ASP A 13 28.17 2.71 -6.19
CA ASP A 13 27.12 1.82 -5.63
C ASP A 13 27.28 0.37 -6.13
N ILE A 14 27.54 0.18 -7.42
CA ILE A 14 27.80 -1.15 -8.00
C ILE A 14 29.03 -1.80 -7.38
N ASN A 15 30.12 -1.05 -7.22
CA ASN A 15 31.36 -1.57 -6.63
C ASN A 15 31.14 -1.96 -5.16
N ALA A 16 30.46 -1.11 -4.38
CA ALA A 16 30.12 -1.41 -2.99
C ALA A 16 29.27 -2.70 -2.87
N MET A 17 28.30 -2.89 -3.77
CA MET A 17 27.52 -4.14 -3.82
C MET A 17 28.37 -5.36 -4.19
N ALA A 18 29.31 -5.22 -5.12
CA ALA A 18 30.19 -6.31 -5.55
C ALA A 18 31.19 -6.73 -4.47
N ASP A 19 31.75 -5.75 -3.74
CA ASP A 19 32.68 -6.00 -2.63
C ASP A 19 31.98 -6.73 -1.48
N LEU A 20 30.77 -6.29 -1.12
CA LEU A 20 29.95 -6.97 -0.11
C LEU A 20 29.64 -8.42 -0.51
N ALA A 21 29.23 -8.64 -1.77
CA ALA A 21 28.97 -9.99 -2.27
C ALA A 21 30.23 -10.87 -2.22
N THR A 22 31.40 -10.30 -2.53
CA THR A 22 32.68 -11.02 -2.46
C THR A 22 33.01 -11.42 -1.03
N GLN A 23 32.84 -10.51 -0.07
CA GLN A 23 33.06 -10.79 1.36
C GLN A 23 32.19 -11.96 1.85
N ILE A 24 30.88 -11.92 1.56
CA ILE A 24 29.92 -12.97 1.92
C ILE A 24 30.35 -14.33 1.34
N LEU A 25 30.79 -14.37 0.08
CA LEU A 25 31.16 -15.62 -0.59
C LEU A 25 32.47 -16.22 -0.04
N THR A 26 33.32 -15.43 0.60
CA THR A 26 34.59 -15.89 1.19
C THR A 26 34.45 -16.46 2.60
N GLU A 27 33.38 -16.12 3.33
CA GLU A 27 33.08 -16.67 4.66
C GLU A 27 32.31 -18.01 4.53
N GLN A 28 33.03 -19.13 4.37
CA GLN A 28 32.41 -20.45 4.11
C GLN A 28 32.44 -21.44 5.28
N THR A 29 33.04 -21.09 6.42
CA THR A 29 33.26 -22.03 7.52
C THR A 29 32.77 -21.48 8.85
N GLY A 30 31.76 -22.13 9.43
CA GLY A 30 31.18 -21.74 10.71
C GLY A 30 29.82 -22.41 10.95
N ALA A 31 29.24 -22.14 12.12
CA ALA A 31 27.83 -22.40 12.36
C ALA A 31 26.99 -21.38 11.56
N ALA A 32 25.70 -21.67 11.33
CA ALA A 32 24.82 -20.71 10.68
C ALA A 32 24.73 -19.41 11.49
N GLU A 33 25.08 -18.29 10.87
CA GLU A 33 25.03 -16.95 11.47
C GLU A 33 24.51 -15.92 10.46
N THR A 34 24.10 -14.75 10.96
CA THR A 34 23.68 -13.62 10.11
C THR A 34 24.91 -13.02 9.44
N LEU A 35 24.95 -13.08 8.11
CA LEU A 35 26.09 -12.56 7.32
C LEU A 35 25.99 -11.06 7.10
N VAL A 36 24.78 -10.55 6.87
CA VAL A 36 24.50 -9.12 6.65
C VAL A 36 23.14 -8.77 7.24
N GLU A 37 23.08 -7.69 8.00
CA GLU A 37 21.82 -7.09 8.42
C GLU A 37 21.11 -6.44 7.23
N GLY A 38 19.81 -6.71 7.07
CA GLY A 38 19.02 -6.09 6.02
C GLY A 38 18.87 -4.58 6.22
N ASP A 39 18.57 -3.86 5.13
CA ASP A 39 18.28 -2.42 5.19
C ASP A 39 17.19 -2.11 6.22
N GLY A 40 17.45 -1.13 7.09
CA GLY A 40 16.45 -0.63 8.02
C GLY A 40 15.33 0.16 7.32
N PRO A 41 14.21 0.43 8.01
CA PRO A 41 13.05 1.13 7.43
C PRO A 41 13.39 2.50 6.82
N HIS A 42 14.34 3.24 7.40
CA HIS A 42 14.80 4.52 6.87
C HIS A 42 15.48 4.38 5.50
N ALA A 43 16.38 3.40 5.34
CA ALA A 43 17.06 3.15 4.08
C ALA A 43 16.07 2.67 3.00
N LEU A 44 15.14 1.78 3.37
CA LEU A 44 14.07 1.34 2.47
C LEU A 44 13.17 2.51 2.03
N ALA A 45 12.81 3.41 2.94
CA ALA A 45 12.02 4.59 2.60
C ALA A 45 12.72 5.49 1.58
N TRP A 46 14.04 5.72 1.71
CA TRP A 46 14.79 6.49 0.71
C TRP A 46 14.87 5.82 -0.67
N ARG A 47 14.86 4.48 -0.73
CA ARG A 47 14.80 3.74 -2.00
C ARG A 47 13.43 3.81 -2.65
N GLU A 48 12.37 3.78 -1.83
CA GLU A 48 10.99 3.79 -2.29
C GLU A 48 10.45 5.19 -2.60
N TRP A 49 10.84 6.21 -1.84
CA TRP A 49 10.30 7.58 -1.92
C TRP A 49 11.28 8.49 -2.63
N SER A 50 11.38 8.31 -3.94
CA SER A 50 12.34 9.04 -4.79
C SER A 50 11.88 10.43 -5.25
N GLU A 51 10.66 10.84 -4.88
CA GLU A 51 10.12 12.16 -5.23
C GLU A 51 10.75 13.25 -4.34
N PRO A 52 10.94 14.49 -4.82
CA PRO A 52 11.41 15.59 -3.99
C PRO A 52 10.54 15.76 -2.74
N ALA A 53 11.17 15.81 -1.57
CA ALA A 53 10.48 15.92 -0.28
C ALA A 53 11.19 16.93 0.63
N GLU A 54 10.42 17.57 1.50
CA GLU A 54 10.95 18.34 2.62
C GLU A 54 11.26 17.39 3.78
N VAL A 55 12.47 17.50 4.32
CA VAL A 55 12.93 16.65 5.43
C VAL A 55 12.87 17.45 6.72
N ASP A 56 12.00 17.04 7.64
CA ASP A 56 11.90 17.58 8.98
C ASP A 56 12.52 16.60 9.99
N THR A 57 13.63 17.00 10.60
CA THR A 57 14.33 16.23 11.64
C THR A 57 14.16 16.84 13.03
N SER A 58 13.20 17.76 13.21
CA SER A 58 12.93 18.37 14.50
C SER A 58 12.37 17.34 15.49
N SER A 59 12.73 17.49 16.77
CA SER A 59 12.14 16.68 17.83
C SER A 59 10.63 16.97 17.90
N GLY A 60 9.80 15.93 17.86
CA GLY A 60 8.35 16.07 17.84
C GLY A 60 7.75 16.39 16.46
N GLY A 61 8.52 16.24 15.37
CA GLY A 61 8.02 16.47 14.01
C GLY A 61 6.83 15.58 13.63
N LEU A 62 6.79 14.34 14.13
CA LEU A 62 5.68 13.41 13.84
C LEU A 62 4.34 13.94 14.38
N GLU A 63 4.33 14.47 15.59
CA GLU A 63 3.17 15.10 16.24
C GLU A 63 2.77 16.39 15.51
N GLN A 64 3.75 17.23 15.18
CA GLN A 64 3.50 18.49 14.47
C GLN A 64 2.85 18.28 13.09
N HIS A 65 3.20 17.19 12.40
CA HIS A 65 2.64 16.79 11.12
C HIS A 65 1.44 15.83 11.23
N ALA A 66 0.91 15.63 12.45
CA ALA A 66 -0.21 14.75 12.77
C ALA A 66 -0.03 13.29 12.29
N VAL A 67 1.21 12.82 12.20
CA VAL A 67 1.55 11.48 11.70
C VAL A 67 1.09 10.42 12.70
N LEU A 68 1.22 10.67 14.01
CA LEU A 68 0.81 9.72 15.04
C LEU A 68 -0.70 9.50 15.02
N GLU A 69 -1.48 10.57 14.90
CA GLU A 69 -2.94 10.53 14.77
C GLU A 69 -3.37 9.83 13.48
N ALA A 70 -2.66 10.09 12.38
CA ALA A 70 -2.91 9.39 11.11
C ALA A 70 -2.62 7.89 11.23
N VAL A 71 -1.56 7.51 11.94
CA VAL A 71 -1.18 6.12 12.21
C VAL A 71 -2.19 5.42 13.14
N GLU A 72 -2.68 6.11 14.17
CA GLU A 72 -3.75 5.62 15.04
C GLU A 72 -5.06 5.43 14.26
N ALA A 73 -5.42 6.37 13.39
CA ALA A 73 -6.61 6.26 12.54
C ALA A 73 -6.58 5.03 11.61
N LEU A 74 -5.39 4.52 11.25
CA LEU A 74 -5.24 3.28 10.48
C LEU A 74 -5.57 2.01 11.27
N GLN A 75 -5.84 2.09 12.58
CA GLN A 75 -6.35 0.95 13.34
C GLN A 75 -7.86 0.78 13.16
N ASN A 76 -8.59 1.86 12.90
CA ASN A 76 -10.02 1.80 12.67
C ASN A 76 -10.30 1.16 11.30
N PRO A 77 -11.10 0.08 11.19
CA PRO A 77 -11.45 -0.50 9.90
C PRO A 77 -12.33 0.43 9.04
N CYS A 78 -13.06 1.38 9.66
CA CYS A 78 -13.91 2.33 8.96
C CYS A 78 -13.10 3.53 8.45
N VAL A 79 -13.13 3.75 7.14
CA VAL A 79 -12.45 4.83 6.43
C VAL A 79 -13.49 5.77 5.82
N PRO A 80 -13.59 7.03 6.28
CA PRO A 80 -14.52 7.98 5.69
C PRO A 80 -14.11 8.36 4.26
N ILE A 81 -15.08 8.41 3.35
CA ILE A 81 -14.93 8.94 1.99
C ILE A 81 -15.62 10.29 1.91
N ALA A 82 -14.89 11.35 2.29
CA ALA A 82 -15.36 12.74 2.21
C ALA A 82 -16.84 12.86 2.66
N GLN A 83 -17.70 13.45 1.83
CA GLN A 83 -19.15 13.54 2.07
C GLN A 83 -19.96 12.44 1.36
N ALA A 84 -19.31 11.42 0.78
CA ALA A 84 -19.94 10.42 -0.07
C ALA A 84 -20.36 9.15 0.68
N GLY A 85 -19.62 8.78 1.73
CA GLY A 85 -19.85 7.54 2.47
C GLY A 85 -18.62 7.10 3.25
N HIS A 86 -18.43 5.80 3.40
CA HIS A 86 -17.29 5.20 4.08
C HIS A 86 -16.97 3.80 3.53
N VAL A 87 -15.77 3.31 3.81
CA VAL A 87 -15.31 1.96 3.44
C VAL A 87 -14.88 1.23 4.69
N TYR A 88 -15.34 0.00 4.88
CA TYR A 88 -14.76 -0.91 5.86
C TYR A 88 -13.66 -1.74 5.20
N ILE A 89 -12.48 -1.81 5.82
CA ILE A 89 -11.35 -2.63 5.37
C ILE A 89 -10.95 -3.56 6.51
N GLU A 90 -11.31 -4.83 6.41
CA GLU A 90 -11.17 -5.79 7.49
C GLU A 90 -10.37 -7.02 7.06
N ALA A 91 -9.28 -7.28 7.76
CA ALA A 91 -8.53 -8.51 7.59
C ALA A 91 -9.21 -9.64 8.35
N THR A 92 -9.54 -10.71 7.64
CA THR A 92 -10.03 -11.97 8.22
C THR A 92 -8.92 -13.02 8.22
N ARG A 93 -9.24 -14.24 8.68
CA ARG A 93 -8.31 -15.38 8.61
C ARG A 93 -7.89 -15.73 7.19
N ALA A 94 -8.78 -15.61 6.21
CA ALA A 94 -8.56 -16.09 4.85
C ALA A 94 -8.26 -14.97 3.85
N LEU A 95 -8.95 -13.84 3.98
CA LEU A 95 -8.94 -12.74 3.02
C LEU A 95 -9.17 -11.38 3.69
N VAL A 96 -8.92 -10.32 2.95
CA VAL A 96 -9.30 -8.96 3.35
C VAL A 96 -10.63 -8.61 2.68
N ALA A 97 -11.63 -8.26 3.48
CA ALA A 97 -12.92 -7.77 3.01
C ALA A 97 -12.89 -6.25 2.91
N VAL A 98 -13.40 -5.71 1.81
CA VAL A 98 -13.52 -4.27 1.56
C VAL A 98 -14.97 -3.96 1.22
N ASP A 99 -15.71 -3.35 2.13
CA ASP A 99 -17.13 -3.02 1.95
C ASP A 99 -17.33 -1.51 1.75
N VAL A 100 -18.02 -1.11 0.69
CA VAL A 100 -18.24 0.30 0.33
C VAL A 100 -19.67 0.71 0.59
N ASN A 101 -19.87 1.60 1.57
CA ASN A 101 -21.17 2.11 1.95
C ASN A 101 -21.38 3.54 1.46
N THR A 102 -22.51 3.79 0.79
CA THR A 102 -22.97 5.17 0.53
C THR A 102 -23.55 5.75 1.81
N GLY A 103 -23.37 7.06 2.03
CA GLY A 103 -24.00 7.77 3.14
C GLY A 103 -25.52 7.85 3.00
N ALA A 104 -26.11 8.99 3.40
CA ALA A 104 -27.56 9.18 3.34
C ALA A 104 -28.16 9.10 1.92
N ASP A 105 -27.36 9.37 0.88
CA ASP A 105 -27.76 9.27 -0.53
C ASP A 105 -27.47 7.86 -1.07
N THR A 106 -28.53 7.08 -1.26
CA THR A 106 -28.51 5.70 -1.78
C THR A 106 -28.81 5.62 -3.28
N SER A 107 -28.77 6.74 -4.00
CA SER A 107 -28.97 6.74 -5.45
C SER A 107 -27.84 6.00 -6.19
N PRO A 108 -28.09 5.37 -7.35
CA PRO A 108 -27.03 4.73 -8.14
C PRO A 108 -25.89 5.67 -8.55
N ALA A 109 -26.18 6.96 -8.73
CA ALA A 109 -25.18 7.97 -9.04
C ALA A 109 -24.25 8.23 -7.83
N SER A 110 -24.81 8.25 -6.62
CA SER A 110 -24.06 8.28 -5.37
C SER A 110 -23.20 7.02 -5.22
N GLY A 111 -23.77 5.83 -5.47
CA GLY A 111 -23.05 4.55 -5.45
C GLY A 111 -21.81 4.55 -6.34
N LEU A 112 -21.96 4.94 -7.61
CA LEU A 112 -20.83 5.05 -8.53
C LEU A 112 -19.78 6.05 -8.04
N LYS A 113 -20.20 7.24 -7.60
CA LYS A 113 -19.28 8.27 -7.08
C LYS A 113 -18.47 7.75 -5.89
N THR A 114 -19.11 7.11 -4.93
CA THR A 114 -18.46 6.54 -3.74
C THR A 114 -17.50 5.41 -4.13
N ASN A 115 -17.92 4.51 -5.03
CA ASN A 115 -17.06 3.45 -5.56
C ASN A 115 -15.79 4.00 -6.24
N LEU A 116 -15.90 5.06 -7.05
CA LEU A 116 -14.73 5.65 -7.71
C LEU A 116 -13.77 6.32 -6.72
N LEU A 117 -14.29 6.96 -5.67
CA LEU A 117 -13.47 7.52 -4.61
C LEU A 117 -12.79 6.42 -3.77
N ALA A 118 -13.53 5.35 -3.44
CA ALA A 118 -13.00 4.17 -2.77
C ALA A 118 -11.86 3.53 -3.58
N ALA A 119 -12.08 3.31 -4.88
CA ALA A 119 -11.08 2.74 -5.78
C ALA A 119 -9.79 3.56 -5.83
N LYS A 120 -9.91 4.89 -5.77
CA LYS A 120 -8.74 5.80 -5.76
C LYS A 120 -7.94 5.73 -4.45
N ASP A 121 -8.60 5.61 -3.30
CA ASP A 121 -7.93 5.58 -1.99
C ASP A 121 -7.44 4.18 -1.57
N LEU A 122 -8.06 3.12 -2.11
CA LEU A 122 -7.81 1.74 -1.69
C LEU A 122 -6.33 1.33 -1.73
N PRO A 123 -5.52 1.62 -2.77
CA PRO A 123 -4.10 1.24 -2.77
C PRO A 123 -3.33 1.87 -1.61
N ARG A 124 -3.66 3.12 -1.24
CA ARG A 124 -3.04 3.82 -0.12
C ARG A 124 -3.40 3.15 1.19
N GLN A 125 -4.68 2.85 1.41
CA GLN A 125 -5.16 2.17 2.62
C GLN A 125 -4.52 0.80 2.80
N LEU A 126 -4.53 -0.03 1.76
CA LEU A 126 -3.93 -1.37 1.82
C LEU A 126 -2.42 -1.29 2.07
N ARG A 127 -1.72 -0.30 1.49
CA ARG A 127 -0.27 -0.11 1.71
C ARG A 127 0.02 0.31 3.15
N LEU A 128 -0.67 1.32 3.65
CA LEU A 128 -0.44 1.85 5.00
C LEU A 128 -0.79 0.84 6.09
N ARG A 129 -1.77 -0.03 5.85
CA ARG A 129 -2.16 -1.11 6.77
C ARG A 129 -1.36 -2.41 6.58
N GLY A 130 -0.46 -2.48 5.61
CA GLY A 130 0.31 -3.70 5.32
C GLY A 130 -0.53 -4.89 4.84
N LEU A 131 -1.69 -4.64 4.22
CA LEU A 131 -2.66 -5.68 3.87
C LEU A 131 -2.39 -6.29 2.50
N GLY A 132 -2.12 -7.60 2.44
CA GLY A 132 -1.91 -8.34 1.20
C GLY A 132 -2.57 -9.73 1.23
N GLY A 133 -2.47 -10.46 0.13
CA GLY A 133 -3.17 -11.73 -0.11
C GLY A 133 -4.41 -11.56 -0.97
N GLN A 134 -5.42 -12.39 -0.71
CA GLN A 134 -6.72 -12.30 -1.37
C GLN A 134 -7.52 -11.14 -0.77
N ILE A 135 -8.07 -10.30 -1.64
CA ILE A 135 -8.88 -9.15 -1.25
C ILE A 135 -10.16 -9.16 -2.07
N VAL A 136 -11.30 -9.07 -1.39
CA VAL A 136 -12.64 -9.06 -1.99
C VAL A 136 -13.28 -7.72 -1.70
N LEU A 137 -13.66 -7.01 -2.76
CA LEU A 137 -14.38 -5.75 -2.68
C LEU A 137 -15.88 -6.02 -2.88
N ASP A 138 -16.70 -5.49 -1.99
CA ASP A 138 -18.15 -5.37 -2.13
C ASP A 138 -18.51 -3.89 -2.41
N PRO A 139 -18.63 -3.49 -3.68
CA PRO A 139 -18.90 -2.10 -4.04
C PRO A 139 -20.37 -1.74 -3.81
N ALA A 140 -20.64 -0.47 -3.51
CA ALA A 140 -21.99 0.05 -3.42
C ALA A 140 -22.79 -0.22 -4.72
N PRO A 141 -24.13 -0.35 -4.64
CA PRO A 141 -24.97 -0.63 -5.80
C PRO A 141 -24.72 0.33 -6.97
N MET A 142 -24.42 -0.23 -8.15
CA MET A 142 -24.21 0.52 -9.39
C MET A 142 -24.70 -0.26 -10.62
N ALA A 143 -24.95 0.42 -11.73
CA ALA A 143 -25.40 -0.23 -12.95
C ALA A 143 -24.28 -1.06 -13.60
N LYS A 144 -24.63 -2.17 -14.28
CA LYS A 144 -23.65 -3.05 -14.95
C LYS A 144 -22.75 -2.30 -15.95
N LYS A 145 -23.29 -1.27 -16.62
CA LYS A 145 -22.54 -0.44 -17.57
C LYS A 145 -21.41 0.37 -16.91
N ASP A 146 -21.54 0.67 -15.61
CA ASP A 146 -20.59 1.50 -14.86
C ASP A 146 -19.42 0.67 -14.29
N ARG A 147 -19.55 -0.67 -14.25
CA ARG A 147 -18.49 -1.59 -13.79
C ARG A 147 -17.16 -1.39 -14.51
N ARG A 148 -17.21 -1.14 -15.82
CA ARG A 148 -16.00 -0.86 -16.64
C ARG A 148 -15.27 0.40 -16.18
N GLN A 149 -16.02 1.43 -15.75
CA GLN A 149 -15.44 2.66 -15.23
C GLN A 149 -14.77 2.42 -13.88
N PHE A 150 -15.42 1.67 -12.98
CA PHE A 150 -14.86 1.28 -11.69
C PHE A 150 -13.56 0.45 -11.84
N GLU A 151 -13.56 -0.55 -12.73
CA GLU A 151 -12.35 -1.34 -13.06
C GLU A 151 -11.21 -0.46 -13.58
N THR A 152 -11.53 0.49 -14.45
CA THR A 152 -10.54 1.42 -15.01
C THR A 152 -9.96 2.29 -13.91
N ALA A 153 -10.78 2.76 -12.96
CA ALA A 153 -10.33 3.53 -11.80
C ALA A 153 -9.41 2.70 -10.90
N LEU A 154 -9.78 1.45 -10.58
CA LEU A 154 -8.92 0.52 -9.83
C LEU A 154 -7.58 0.30 -10.53
N ARG A 155 -7.60 -0.03 -11.82
CA ARG A 155 -6.37 -0.25 -12.61
C ARG A 155 -5.45 0.96 -12.58
N ASN A 156 -6.01 2.16 -12.77
CA ASN A 156 -5.22 3.39 -12.74
C ASN A 156 -4.65 3.68 -11.34
N ALA A 157 -5.42 3.42 -10.28
CA ALA A 157 -5.00 3.64 -8.91
C ALA A 157 -3.90 2.65 -8.47
N PHE A 158 -3.99 1.38 -8.87
CA PHE A 158 -2.97 0.37 -8.56
C PHE A 158 -1.73 0.44 -9.45
N ARG A 159 -1.80 1.08 -10.64
CA ARG A 159 -0.66 1.23 -11.55
C ARG A 159 0.53 1.97 -10.92
N THR A 160 0.27 2.91 -10.01
CA THR A 160 1.30 3.68 -9.30
C THR A 160 1.66 3.07 -7.95
N CYS A 161 1.07 1.95 -7.58
CA CYS A 161 1.41 1.24 -6.35
C CYS A 161 2.69 0.42 -6.58
N GLN A 162 3.62 0.48 -5.61
CA GLN A 162 4.86 -0.30 -5.65
C GLN A 162 4.65 -1.78 -5.32
N VAL A 163 3.51 -2.14 -4.72
CA VAL A 163 3.19 -3.52 -4.36
C VAL A 163 2.38 -4.16 -5.46
N ASP A 164 2.92 -5.22 -6.06
CA ASP A 164 2.29 -5.95 -7.14
C ASP A 164 0.88 -6.40 -6.77
N THR A 165 -0.08 -6.02 -7.61
CA THR A 165 -1.50 -6.28 -7.41
C THR A 165 -2.12 -6.74 -8.73
N ASN A 166 -2.64 -7.96 -8.74
CA ASN A 166 -3.38 -8.52 -9.85
C ASN A 166 -4.89 -8.29 -9.65
N LEU A 167 -5.53 -7.57 -10.57
CA LEU A 167 -6.98 -7.36 -10.57
C LEU A 167 -7.64 -8.54 -11.28
N VAL A 168 -8.28 -9.44 -10.52
CA VAL A 168 -8.81 -10.72 -11.03
C VAL A 168 -10.10 -10.51 -11.82
N GLY A 169 -11.05 -9.75 -11.25
CA GLY A 169 -12.30 -9.42 -11.94
C GLY A 169 -13.55 -9.56 -11.08
N TRP A 170 -14.71 -9.48 -11.73
CA TRP A 170 -16.01 -9.61 -11.06
C TRP A 170 -16.39 -11.07 -10.81
N THR A 171 -16.96 -11.30 -9.64
CA THR A 171 -17.65 -12.56 -9.32
C THR A 171 -19.08 -12.55 -9.85
N THR A 172 -19.71 -13.73 -9.84
CA THR A 172 -21.14 -13.89 -10.17
C THR A 172 -22.04 -13.19 -9.15
N LEU A 173 -21.62 -13.10 -7.88
CA LEU A 173 -22.33 -12.40 -6.82
C LEU A 173 -22.24 -10.87 -6.94
N GLY A 174 -21.28 -10.36 -7.72
CA GLY A 174 -21.10 -8.93 -7.93
C GLY A 174 -20.00 -8.28 -7.08
N HIS A 175 -19.19 -9.08 -6.38
CA HIS A 175 -17.94 -8.62 -5.78
C HIS A 175 -16.84 -8.44 -6.82
N PHE A 176 -15.80 -7.70 -6.50
CA PHE A 176 -14.59 -7.59 -7.30
C PHE A 176 -13.39 -8.17 -6.55
N GLU A 177 -12.64 -9.06 -7.19
CA GLU A 177 -11.52 -9.77 -6.58
C GLU A 177 -10.18 -9.21 -7.05
N LEU A 178 -9.22 -9.12 -6.13
CA LEU A 178 -7.82 -8.86 -6.44
C LEU A 178 -6.88 -9.70 -5.57
N GLN A 179 -5.71 -9.99 -6.12
CA GLN A 179 -4.63 -10.70 -5.45
C GLN A 179 -3.44 -9.75 -5.30
N ARG A 180 -3.03 -9.48 -4.07
CA ARG A 180 -1.93 -8.55 -3.76
C ARG A 180 -0.76 -9.26 -3.10
N GLN A 181 0.47 -8.93 -3.47
CA GLN A 181 1.67 -9.46 -2.82
C GLN A 181 1.71 -9.07 -1.33
N ARG A 182 2.14 -9.99 -0.46
CA ARG A 182 2.42 -9.71 0.96
C ARG A 182 3.82 -9.12 1.10
N ALA A 183 3.95 -7.82 0.81
CA ALA A 183 5.23 -7.12 0.86
C ALA A 183 5.58 -6.56 2.25
N ARG A 184 4.59 -6.40 3.14
CA ARG A 184 4.76 -5.87 4.50
C ARG A 184 3.93 -6.68 5.48
N SER A 185 4.36 -6.69 6.74
CA SER A 185 3.52 -7.19 7.83
C SER A 185 2.30 -6.27 8.02
N PRO A 186 1.12 -6.81 8.33
CA PRO A 186 -0.04 -6.00 8.69
C PRO A 186 0.30 -5.08 9.86
N LEU A 187 -0.25 -3.87 9.81
CA LEU A 187 -0.06 -2.89 10.86
C LEU A 187 -0.63 -3.42 12.18
N GLN A 188 0.25 -3.64 13.15
CA GLN A 188 -0.06 -3.91 14.54
C GLN A 188 0.65 -2.85 15.35
N ILE A 189 -0.10 -1.95 15.96
CA ILE A 189 0.47 -0.91 16.81
C ILE A 189 0.05 -1.23 18.23
N ASP A 190 1.04 -1.50 19.07
CA ASP A 190 0.88 -1.47 20.51
C ASP A 190 1.42 -0.11 20.98
N LEU A 191 0.53 0.83 21.29
CA LEU A 191 0.90 2.17 21.79
C LEU A 191 0.94 2.22 23.32
N SER A 192 0.92 1.06 24.00
CA SER A 192 0.94 0.97 25.47
C SER A 192 2.30 1.32 26.08
#